data_AF-A0A3B8MXE4-F1
#
_entry.id   AF-A0A3B8MXE4-F1
#
_cell.length_a   1.000
_cell.length_b   1.000
_cell.length_c   1.000
_cell.angle_alpha   90.00
_cell.angle_beta   90.00
_cell.angle_gamma   90.00
#
_symmetry.space_group_name_H-M   'P 1'
#
loop_
_entity.id
_entity.type
_entity.pdbx_description
1 polymer ?
#
loop_
_entity_poly.entity_id
_entity_poly.type
_entity_poly.pdbx_seq_one_letter_code
_entity_poly.pdbx_strand_id
1 'polypeptide(L)'
;MAEAAWVEQQARAMLEFHGLAGSWSFGWDRAKTRFGQCDHRHHRITLSRYLCEEGTTTAVEQVLLHEIAHALAGSRAGHGAKWRSIASSIGYLGGRTHSASLNRGHARWTGS
;
A
#
# COMPACT_ATOMS: atom_id res chain seq x y z
N MET A 1 -10.18 -7.42 10.81
CA MET A 1 -10.59 -6.38 9.86
C MET A 1 -9.83 -5.12 10.21
N ALA A 2 -9.30 -4.39 9.23
CA ALA A 2 -8.59 -3.14 9.48
C ALA A 2 -9.61 -1.98 9.50
N GLU A 3 -9.82 -1.38 10.66
CA GLU A 3 -10.73 -0.24 10.79
C GLU A 3 -10.20 1.00 10.08
N ALA A 4 -11.08 1.75 9.40
CA ALA A 4 -10.68 2.91 8.61
C ALA A 4 -9.85 3.94 9.41
N ALA A 5 -10.21 4.20 10.67
CA ALA A 5 -9.47 5.11 11.54
C ALA A 5 -8.05 4.62 11.84
N TRP A 6 -7.87 3.30 12.05
CA TRP A 6 -6.55 2.70 12.22
C TRP A 6 -5.72 2.81 10.94
N VAL A 7 -6.32 2.56 9.77
CA VAL A 7 -5.62 2.68 8.49
C VAL A 7 -5.15 4.11 8.23
N GLU A 8 -5.98 5.11 8.51
CA GLU A 8 -5.62 6.52 8.36
C GLU A 8 -4.46 6.92 9.29
N GLN A 9 -4.52 6.49 10.55
CA GLN A 9 -3.43 6.73 11.51
C GLN A 9 -2.14 6.05 11.06
N GLN A 10 -2.22 4.79 10.65
CA GLN A 10 -1.07 4.02 10.19
C GLN A 10 -0.46 4.63 8.92
N ALA A 11 -1.27 4.99 7.94
CA ALA A 11 -0.80 5.60 6.70
C ALA A 11 -0.09 6.94 6.97
N ARG A 12 -0.66 7.79 7.83
CA ARG A 12 -0.02 9.05 8.25
C ARG A 12 1.33 8.79 8.93
N ALA A 13 1.37 7.87 9.90
CA ALA A 13 2.59 7.53 10.63
C ALA A 13 3.70 7.02 9.70
N MET A 14 3.35 6.18 8.72
CA MET A 14 4.31 5.66 7.74
C MET A 14 4.80 6.74 6.77
N LEU A 15 3.91 7.62 6.29
CA LEU A 15 4.31 8.76 5.46
C LEU A 15 5.30 9.67 6.20
N GLU A 16 5.07 9.92 7.49
CA GLU A 16 5.99 10.68 8.34
C GLU A 16 7.33 9.95 8.53
N PHE A 17 7.29 8.67 8.93
CA PHE A 17 8.48 7.86 9.16
C PHE A 17 9.39 7.75 7.92
N HIS A 18 8.80 7.66 6.73
CA HIS A 18 9.54 7.56 5.48
C HIS A 18 9.88 8.91 4.82
N GLY A 19 9.66 10.04 5.52
CA GLY A 19 10.00 11.37 5.01
C GLY A 19 9.16 11.85 3.83
N LEU A 20 7.96 11.27 3.66
CA LEU A 20 7.01 11.64 2.61
C LEU A 20 5.98 12.67 3.10
N ALA A 21 5.88 12.91 4.41
CA ALA A 21 4.99 13.92 4.96
C ALA A 21 5.25 15.33 4.36
N GLY A 22 4.16 16.06 4.10
CA GLY A 22 4.20 17.41 3.50
C GLY A 22 4.32 17.45 1.98
N SER A 23 4.85 16.39 1.35
CA SER A 23 4.89 16.26 -0.12
C SER A 23 3.94 15.20 -0.66
N TRP A 24 3.57 14.22 0.17
CA TRP A 24 2.60 13.19 -0.14
C TRP A 24 1.45 13.17 0.87
N SER A 25 0.31 12.67 0.41
CA SER A 25 -0.92 12.52 1.21
C SER A 25 -1.48 11.10 1.14
N PHE A 26 -2.27 10.72 2.13
CA PHE A 26 -3.12 9.53 2.10
C PHE A 26 -4.56 9.90 1.72
N GLY A 27 -5.27 8.99 1.06
CA GLY A 27 -6.71 9.11 0.84
C GLY A 27 -7.39 7.77 0.57
N TRP A 28 -8.72 7.79 0.56
CA TRP A 28 -9.52 6.62 0.22
C TRP A 28 -9.96 6.64 -1.24
N ASP A 29 -10.02 5.46 -1.84
CA ASP A 29 -10.77 5.22 -3.06
C ASP A 29 -11.81 4.11 -2.89
N ARG A 30 -12.59 3.84 -3.95
CA ARG A 30 -13.67 2.84 -3.97
C ARG A 30 -13.37 1.68 -4.93
N ALA A 31 -12.10 1.43 -5.25
CA ALA A 31 -11.73 0.33 -6.13
C ALA A 31 -12.14 -1.02 -5.51
N LYS A 32 -12.73 -1.91 -6.30
CA LYS A 32 -13.15 -3.24 -5.80
C LYS A 32 -12.14 -4.35 -6.10
N THR A 33 -11.14 -4.07 -6.93
CA THR A 33 -10.20 -5.08 -7.43
C THR A 33 -8.74 -4.72 -7.20
N ARG A 34 -8.44 -3.46 -6.87
CA ARG A 34 -7.10 -2.96 -6.60
C ARG A 34 -7.07 -2.45 -5.17
N PHE A 35 -6.14 -2.98 -4.38
CA PHE A 35 -6.06 -2.68 -2.95
C PHE A 35 -5.47 -1.29 -2.70
N GLY A 36 -4.37 -0.93 -3.38
CA GLY A 36 -3.70 0.36 -3.23
C GLY A 36 -3.32 1.00 -4.56
N GLN A 37 -2.98 2.29 -4.50
CA GLN A 37 -2.44 3.04 -5.62
C GLN A 37 -1.51 4.15 -5.16
N CYS A 38 -0.32 4.19 -5.73
CA CYS A 38 0.58 5.34 -5.71
C CYS A 38 0.28 6.27 -6.91
N ASP A 39 -0.27 7.44 -6.66
CA ASP A 39 -0.56 8.47 -7.65
C ASP A 39 0.56 9.53 -7.64
N HIS A 40 1.55 9.35 -8.50
CA HIS A 40 2.64 10.30 -8.68
C HIS A 40 2.20 11.65 -9.27
N ARG A 41 1.04 11.75 -9.92
CA ARG A 41 0.57 13.01 -10.49
C ARG A 41 0.08 13.95 -9.40
N HIS A 42 -0.60 13.40 -8.39
CA HIS A 42 -1.16 14.17 -7.28
C HIS A 42 -0.38 13.99 -5.96
N HIS A 43 0.73 13.25 -5.99
CA HIS A 43 1.49 12.82 -4.81
C HIS A 43 0.58 12.28 -3.70
N ARG A 44 -0.20 11.26 -4.05
CA ARG A 44 -1.19 10.66 -3.15
C ARG A 44 -1.07 9.14 -3.15
N ILE A 45 -1.09 8.55 -1.97
CA ILE A 45 -1.29 7.12 -1.78
C ILE A 45 -2.77 6.90 -1.44
N THR A 46 -3.44 6.04 -2.21
CA THR A 46 -4.81 5.64 -1.90
C THR A 46 -4.92 4.16 -1.61
N LEU A 47 -5.85 3.81 -0.72
CA LEU A 47 -6.31 2.44 -0.52
C LEU A 47 -7.80 2.33 -0.81
N SER A 48 -8.24 1.14 -1.20
CA SER A 48 -9.65 0.79 -1.27
C SER A 48 -10.23 0.61 0.13
N ARG A 49 -11.21 1.45 0.47
CA ARG A 49 -11.91 1.32 1.75
C ARG A 49 -12.58 -0.05 1.91
N TYR A 50 -13.19 -0.53 0.83
CA TYR A 50 -13.88 -1.83 0.80
C TYR A 50 -12.92 -2.98 1.11
N LEU A 51 -11.76 -3.00 0.46
CA LEU A 51 -10.79 -4.09 0.66
C LEU A 51 -10.05 -3.99 2.00
N CYS A 52 -9.85 -2.78 2.54
CA CYS A 52 -9.30 -2.59 3.90
C CYS A 52 -10.24 -3.14 4.98
N GLU A 53 -11.54 -2.87 4.86
CA GLU A 53 -12.55 -3.35 5.81
C GLU A 53 -12.61 -4.89 5.81
N GLU A 54 -12.45 -5.56 4.66
CA GLU A 54 -12.37 -7.02 4.57
C GLU A 54 -11.01 -7.61 4.99
N GLY A 55 -9.94 -6.82 4.88
CA GLY A 55 -8.55 -7.24 5.09
C GLY A 55 -8.11 -7.29 6.56
N THR A 56 -6.99 -7.96 6.82
CA THR A 56 -6.28 -7.88 8.11
C THR A 56 -5.42 -6.61 8.16
N THR A 57 -5.10 -6.13 9.37
CA THR A 57 -4.17 -5.01 9.57
C THR A 57 -2.81 -5.28 8.91
N THR A 58 -2.28 -6.50 9.04
CA THR A 58 -1.04 -6.93 8.38
C THR A 58 -1.14 -6.89 6.85
N ALA A 59 -2.27 -7.30 6.27
CA ALA A 59 -2.46 -7.19 4.82
C ALA A 59 -2.46 -5.73 4.38
N VAL A 60 -3.15 -4.85 5.11
CA VAL A 60 -3.19 -3.41 4.82
C VAL A 60 -1.81 -2.75 4.97
N GLU A 61 -1.05 -3.08 6.01
CA GLU A 61 0.35 -2.64 6.19
C GLU A 61 1.21 -3.00 4.98
N GLN A 62 1.08 -4.22 4.46
CA GLN A 62 1.87 -4.65 3.30
C GLN A 62 1.48 -3.92 2.02
N VAL A 63 0.21 -3.51 1.88
CA VAL A 63 -0.20 -2.63 0.77
C VAL A 63 0.32 -1.21 0.97
N LEU A 64 0.27 -0.65 2.18
CA LEU A 64 0.87 0.66 2.46
C LEU A 64 2.36 0.67 2.15
N LEU A 65 3.10 -0.35 2.59
CA LEU A 65 4.53 -0.51 2.27
C LEU A 65 4.77 -0.62 0.77
N HIS A 66 3.91 -1.32 0.03
CA HIS A 66 3.98 -1.39 -1.42
C HIS A 66 3.89 -0.02 -2.09
N GLU A 67 2.86 0.76 -1.74
CA GLU A 67 2.64 2.07 -2.35
C GLU A 67 3.68 3.10 -1.90
N ILE A 68 4.15 3.03 -0.66
CA ILE A 68 5.24 3.88 -0.15
C ILE A 68 6.55 3.57 -0.87
N ALA A 69 6.84 2.29 -1.13
CA ALA A 69 8.01 1.92 -1.92
C ALA A 69 7.96 2.52 -3.33
N HIS A 70 6.78 2.60 -3.96
CA HIS A 70 6.62 3.31 -5.24
C HIS A 70 6.89 4.81 -5.10
N ALA A 71 6.32 5.46 -4.09
CA ALA A 71 6.54 6.88 -3.82
C ALA A 71 8.03 7.22 -3.66
N LEU A 72 8.78 6.39 -2.93
CA LEU A 72 10.22 6.53 -2.71
C LEU A 72 11.06 6.16 -3.95
N ALA A 73 10.67 5.14 -4.70
CA ALA A 73 11.41 4.69 -5.88
C ALA A 73 11.27 5.66 -7.06
N GLY A 74 10.11 6.32 -7.18
CA GLY A 74 9.76 7.22 -8.26
C GLY A 74 9.07 6.50 -9.42
N SER A 75 8.28 7.26 -10.19
CA SER A 75 7.33 6.74 -11.18
C SER A 75 7.93 5.87 -12.29
N ARG A 76 9.21 6.05 -12.62
CA ARG A 76 9.91 5.29 -13.67
C ARG A 76 10.46 3.95 -13.18
N ALA A 77 10.45 3.70 -11.86
CA ALA A 77 11.05 2.50 -11.31
C ALA A 77 10.21 1.24 -11.57
N GLY A 78 8.88 1.37 -11.61
CA GLY A 78 7.96 0.22 -11.52
C GLY A 78 8.35 -0.71 -10.37
N HIS A 79 8.16 -2.02 -10.51
CA HIS A 79 8.76 -3.01 -9.59
C HIS A 79 10.22 -3.37 -9.93
N GLY A 80 10.98 -2.45 -10.53
CA GLY A 80 12.38 -2.63 -10.90
C GLY A 80 13.33 -2.76 -9.71
N ALA A 81 14.64 -2.86 -10.00
CA ALA A 81 15.66 -3.11 -8.98
C ALA A 81 15.65 -2.07 -7.83
N LYS A 82 15.47 -0.78 -8.17
CA LYS A 82 15.38 0.31 -7.19
C LYS A 82 14.18 0.11 -6.25
N TRP A 83 13.01 -0.18 -6.79
CA TRP A 83 11.80 -0.43 -5.99
C TRP A 83 11.96 -1.66 -5.11
N ARG A 84 12.47 -2.78 -5.63
CA ARG A 84 12.68 -4.00 -4.84
C ARG A 84 13.64 -3.79 -3.67
N SER A 85 14.71 -3.05 -3.91
CA SER A 85 15.67 -2.68 -2.86
C SER A 85 15.00 -1.85 -1.75
N ILE A 86 14.23 -0.84 -2.14
CA ILE A 86 13.51 0.03 -1.19
C ILE A 86 12.44 -0.77 -0.44
N ALA A 87 11.58 -1.49 -1.16
CA ALA A 87 10.50 -2.29 -0.62
C ALA A 87 11.03 -3.27 0.44
N SER A 88 12.09 -4.02 0.11
CA SER A 88 12.73 -4.91 1.07
C SER A 88 13.31 -4.16 2.28
N SER A 89 13.92 -2.99 2.09
CA SER A 89 14.50 -2.22 3.20
C SER A 89 13.46 -1.65 4.17
N ILE A 90 12.23 -1.39 3.70
CA ILE A 90 11.13 -0.89 4.53
C ILE A 90 10.25 -2.01 5.10
N GLY A 91 10.63 -3.27 4.89
CA GLY A 91 9.91 -4.43 5.45
C GLY A 91 8.75 -4.95 4.61
N TYR A 92 8.68 -4.58 3.31
CA TYR A 92 7.74 -5.23 2.39
C TYR A 92 8.19 -6.66 2.11
N LEU A 93 7.30 -7.62 2.36
CA LEU A 93 7.61 -9.04 2.31
C LEU A 93 7.30 -9.69 0.95
N GLY A 94 6.65 -8.96 0.03
CA GLY A 94 6.42 -9.40 -1.34
C GLY A 94 5.48 -10.59 -1.46
N GLY A 95 4.18 -10.33 -1.66
CA GLY A 95 3.17 -11.30 -2.13
C GLY A 95 3.02 -12.63 -1.37
N ARG A 96 3.76 -12.84 -0.28
CA ARG A 96 3.85 -14.11 0.46
C ARG A 96 3.34 -14.01 1.89
N THR A 97 3.02 -12.82 2.37
CA THR A 97 2.30 -12.67 3.63
C THR A 97 0.83 -12.96 3.42
N HIS A 98 0.44 -14.15 3.86
CA HIS A 98 -0.91 -14.68 4.01
C HIS A 98 -1.53 -15.37 2.79
N SER A 99 -1.07 -16.58 2.54
CA SER A 99 -1.94 -17.75 2.29
C SER A 99 -2.81 -18.09 3.53
N ALA A 100 -3.27 -17.07 4.27
CA ALA A 100 -4.20 -17.19 5.38
C ALA A 100 -5.38 -16.28 5.03
N SER A 101 -6.44 -16.89 4.52
CA SER A 101 -7.78 -16.31 4.35
C SER A 101 -7.92 -15.07 3.43
N LEU A 102 -7.34 -15.12 2.22
CA LEU A 102 -7.96 -14.47 1.04
C LEU A 102 -8.44 -15.52 0.02
N ASN A 103 -8.84 -16.70 0.51
CA ASN A 103 -9.58 -17.68 -0.29
C ASN A 103 -11.08 -17.43 -0.16
N ARG A 104 -11.55 -16.36 -0.83
CA ARG A 104 -12.88 -16.28 -1.44
C ARG A 104 -12.92 -15.03 -2.31
N GLY A 105 -12.55 -15.22 -3.58
CA GLY A 105 -12.96 -14.40 -4.71
C GLY A 105 -12.61 -12.91 -4.68
N HIS A 106 -11.78 -12.50 -5.65
CA HIS A 106 -11.66 -11.13 -6.17
C HIS A 106 -10.70 -10.17 -5.45
N ALA A 107 -9.43 -10.55 -5.33
CA ALA A 107 -8.34 -9.62 -5.61
C ALA A 107 -7.10 -10.44 -5.99
N ARG A 108 -6.94 -10.72 -7.30
CA ARG A 108 -5.64 -11.16 -7.79
C ARG A 108 -4.75 -9.94 -7.66
N TRP A 109 -3.89 -9.91 -6.64
CA TRP A 109 -2.89 -8.85 -6.52
C TRP A 109 -2.02 -8.90 -7.78
N THR A 110 -2.32 -8.03 -8.73
CA THR A 110 -1.51 -7.74 -9.91
C THR A 110 -0.95 -6.34 -9.70
N GLY A 111 0.04 -6.25 -8.82
CA GLY A 111 0.92 -5.10 -8.85
C GLY A 111 1.93 -5.32 -9.98
N SER A 112 2.03 -4.36 -10.91
CA SER A 112 3.07 -4.28 -11.95
C SER A 112 4.08 -3.17 -11.62
#